data_AF-A0A2N6BZM4-F1
#
_entry.id   AF-A0A2N6BZM4-F1
#
_cell.length_a   1.000
_cell.length_b   1.000
_cell.length_c   1.000
_cell.angle_alpha   90.00
_cell.angle_beta   90.00
_cell.angle_gamma   90.00
#
_symmetry.space_group_name_H-M   'P 1'
#
loop_
_entity.id
_entity.type
_entity.pdbx_description
1 polymer ?
#
loop_
_entity_poly.entity_id
_entity_poly.type
_entity_poly.pdbx_seq_one_letter_code
_entity_poly.pdbx_strand_id
1 'polypeptide(L)' 'MAGKIEPEQGKWYYRFDLGRNFTIIEVDDVKCVVKIQYLGGEIDEITVPEWDKLELQKSE' A
#
# COMPACT_ATOMS: atom_id res chain seq x y z
N MET A 1 5.53 2.56 -17.69
CA MET A 1 5.88 3.62 -16.73
C MET A 1 5.38 3.13 -15.39
N ALA A 2 6.27 2.72 -14.49
CA ALA A 2 5.89 2.26 -13.16
C ALA A 2 5.14 3.42 -12.50
N GLY A 3 3.82 3.26 -12.36
CA GLY A 3 2.98 4.27 -11.75
C GLY A 3 3.45 4.41 -10.31
N LYS A 4 4.06 5.56 -9.97
CA LYS A 4 4.22 5.96 -8.58
C LYS A 4 2.82 6.03 -7.99
N ILE A 5 2.42 4.94 -7.37
CA ILE A 5 1.15 4.85 -6.68
C ILE A 5 1.40 5.56 -5.36
N GLU A 6 0.79 6.70 -5.14
CA GLU A 6 0.92 7.37 -3.86
C GLU A 6 0.07 6.63 -2.82
N PRO A 7 0.65 6.24 -1.66
CA PRO A 7 -0.11 5.67 -0.59
C PRO A 7 -1.04 6.75 0.00
N GLU A 8 -2.35 6.60 -0.20
CA GLU A 8 -3.39 7.47 0.34
C GLU A 8 -4.22 6.70 1.37
N GLN A 9 -4.32 7.25 2.57
CA GLN A 9 -5.12 6.68 3.64
C GLN A 9 -6.59 6.56 3.24
N GLY A 10 -7.19 5.40 3.50
CA GLY A 10 -8.58 5.07 3.19
C GLY A 10 -8.81 4.61 1.76
N LYS A 11 -7.76 4.49 0.92
CA LYS A 11 -7.88 3.94 -0.43
C LYS A 11 -7.48 2.48 -0.52
N TRP A 12 -8.11 1.80 -1.48
CA TRP A 12 -7.85 0.41 -1.80
C TRP A 12 -6.77 0.28 -2.86
N TYR A 13 -5.85 -0.65 -2.59
CA TYR A 13 -4.73 -0.97 -3.46
C TYR A 13 -4.72 -2.46 -3.72
N TYR A 14 -4.32 -2.81 -4.93
CA TYR A 14 -4.11 -4.17 -5.36
C TYR A 14 -2.62 -4.45 -5.48
N ARG A 15 -2.13 -5.44 -4.73
CA ARG A 15 -0.78 -5.95 -4.86
C ARG A 15 -0.77 -7.02 -5.94
N PHE A 16 -0.14 -6.76 -7.08
CA PHE A 16 0.06 -7.80 -8.09
C PHE A 16 0.97 -8.92 -7.59
N ASP A 17 1.98 -8.55 -6.81
CA ASP A 17 2.99 -9.45 -6.26
C ASP A 17 2.37 -10.59 -5.42
N LEU A 18 1.38 -10.24 -4.59
CA LEU A 18 0.64 -11.20 -3.75
C LEU A 18 -0.69 -11.65 -4.34
N GLY A 19 -1.16 -10.99 -5.41
CA GLY A 19 -2.52 -11.15 -5.94
C GLY A 19 -3.62 -10.79 -4.93
N ARG A 20 -3.35 -9.86 -4.01
CA ARG A 20 -4.25 -9.50 -2.90
C ARG A 20 -4.56 -8.01 -2.85
N ASN A 21 -5.80 -7.70 -2.48
CA ASN A 21 -6.23 -6.33 -2.18
C ASN A 21 -5.96 -6.00 -0.70
N PHE A 22 -5.55 -4.77 -0.47
CA PHE A 22 -5.39 -4.18 0.85
C PHE A 22 -5.88 -2.73 0.83
N THR A 23 -6.21 -2.20 2.00
CA THR A 23 -6.55 -0.79 2.19
C THR A 23 -5.48 -0.12 3.02
N ILE A 24 -5.16 1.14 2.74
CA ILE A 24 -4.25 1.89 3.61
C ILE A 24 -5.05 2.40 4.79
N ILE A 25 -4.63 2.02 5.99
CA ILE A 25 -5.26 2.49 7.23
C ILE A 25 -4.55 3.73 7.79
N GLU A 26 -3.26 3.89 7.51
CA GLU A 26 -2.44 5.00 8.01
C GLU A 26 -1.23 5.22 7.11
N VAL A 27 -0.81 6.49 6.96
CA VAL A 27 0.42 6.86 6.27
C VAL A 27 1.24 7.73 7.23
N ASP A 28 2.38 7.21 7.67
CA ASP A 28 3.32 7.91 8.52
C ASP A 28 4.35 8.64 7.65
N ASP A 29 4.08 9.90 7.32
CA ASP A 29 4.99 10.74 6.52
C ASP A 29 6.35 10.94 7.23
N VAL A 30 6.32 11.07 8.57
CA VAL A 30 7.52 11.27 9.41
C VAL A 30 8.48 10.08 9.36
N LYS A 31 7.94 8.86 9.36
CA LYS A 31 8.73 7.63 9.28
C LYS A 31 8.89 7.12 7.85
N CYS A 32 8.22 7.77 6.89
CA CYS A 32 8.08 7.29 5.53
C CYS A 32 7.63 5.81 5.50
N VAL A 33 6.58 5.48 6.27
CA VAL A 33 5.98 4.14 6.28
C VAL A 33 4.48 4.22 6.07
N VAL A 34 3.92 3.15 5.52
CA VAL A 34 2.51 3.04 5.14
C VAL A 34 1.95 1.81 5.84
N LYS A 35 0.93 1.99 6.67
CA LYS A 35 0.22 0.88 7.29
C LYS A 35 -0.95 0.47 6.42
N ILE A 36 -0.99 -0.80 6.09
CA ILE A 36 -2.01 -1.40 5.24
C ILE A 36 -2.75 -2.48 6.00
N GLN A 37 -4.03 -2.63 5.71
CA GLN A 37 -4.87 -3.69 6.23
C GLN A 37 -5.38 -4.52 5.06
N TYR A 38 -5.12 -5.83 5.11
CA TYR A 38 -5.66 -6.79 4.17
C TYR A 38 -7.10 -7.15 4.51
N LEU A 39 -7.84 -7.70 3.54
CA LEU A 39 -9.20 -8.20 3.73
C LEU A 39 -9.34 -9.25 4.85
N GLY A 40 -8.25 -9.93 5.22
CA GLY A 40 -8.21 -10.89 6.33
C GLY A 40 -8.11 -10.27 7.72
N GLY A 41 -8.04 -8.92 7.83
CA GLY A 41 -7.78 -8.22 9.08
C GLY A 41 -6.30 -8.18 9.48
N GLU A 42 -5.42 -8.75 8.66
CA GLU A 42 -3.97 -8.64 8.81
C GLU A 42 -3.54 -7.19 8.55
N ILE A 43 -2.75 -6.63 9.46
CA ILE A 43 -2.17 -5.30 9.33
C ILE A 43 -0.69 -5.47 9.07
N ASP A 44 -0.17 -4.76 8.08
CA ASP A 44 1.21 -4.81 7.63
C ASP A 44 1.73 -3.39 7.44
N GLU A 45 3.02 -3.17 7.72
CA GLU A 45 3.65 -1.86 7.56
C GLU A 45 4.71 -1.95 6.47
N ILE A 46 4.53 -1.16 5.42
CA ILE A 46 5.41 -1.12 4.27
C ILE A 46 6.13 0.23 4.27
N THR A 47 7.45 0.20 4.17
CA THR A 47 8.23 1.44 4.05
C THR A 47 8.05 2.05 2.65
N VAL A 48 8.03 3.38 2.52
CA VAL A 48 8.01 4.08 1.21
C VAL A 48 9.06 3.56 0.22
N PRO A 49 10.33 3.27 0.61
CA PRO A 49 11.30 2.67 -0.31
C PRO A 49 10.96 1.23 -0.75
N GLU A 50 10.24 0.46 0.06
CA GLU A 50 9.70 -0.83 -0.38
C GLU A 50 8.48 -0.64 -1.26
N TRP A 51 7.61 0.30 -0.93
CA TRP A 51 6.44 0.66 -1.71
C TRP A 51 6.79 1.07 -3.14
N ASP A 52 7.85 1.85 -3.34
CA ASP A 52 8.33 2.26 -4.67
C ASP A 52 8.83 1.07 -5.51
N LYS A 53 9.25 -0.02 -4.86
CA LYS A 53 9.67 -1.27 -5.53
C LYS A 53 8.52 -2.23 -5.79
N LEU A 54 7.35 -2.00 -5.19
CA LEU A 54 6.21 -2.89 -5.32
C LEU A 54 5.39 -2.51 -6.54
N GLU A 55 5.00 -3.53 -7.30
CA GLU A 55 4.01 -3.37 -8.37
C GLU A 55 2.61 -3.36 -7.76
N LEU A 56 2.12 -2.15 -7.54
CA LEU A 56 0.80 -1.87 -6.98
C LEU A 56 -0.12 -1.28 -8.05
N GLN A 57 -1.42 -1.53 -7.93
CA GLN A 57 -2.46 -0.82 -8.67
C GLN A 57 -3.43 -0.15 -7.71
N LYS A 58 -3.74 1.12 -7.94
CA LYS A 58 -4.84 1.80 -7.26
C LYS A 58 -6.15 1.22 -7.80
N SER A 59 -6.98 0.68 -6.93
CA SER A 59 -8.37 0.38 -7.28
C SER A 59 -9.16 1.66 -7.04
N GLU A 60 -9.76 2.20 -8.12
CA GLU A 60 -10.50 3.46 -8.11
C GLU A 60 -11.82 3.35 -7.33
#